data_AF-A0A1V5JUD1-F1
#
_entry.id   AF-A0A1V5JUD1-F1
#
_cell.length_a   1.000
_cell.length_b   1.000
_cell.length_c   1.000
_cell.angle_alpha   90.00
_cell.angle_beta   90.00
_cell.angle_gamma   90.00
#
_symmetry.space_group_name_H-M   'P 1'
#
loop_
_entity.id
_entity.type
_entity.pdbx_description
1 polymer ?
#
loop_
_entity_poly.entity_id
_entity_poly.type
_entity_poly.pdbx_seq_one_letter_code
_entity_poly.pdbx_strand_id
1 'polypeptide(L)' 'MPGIRVREGEAFEGAMKRFKKQVEKAGVLSEVRRREFYEKPSVKRKRKAIAARKRAMKRMSKARSMY' A
#
# COMPACT_ATOMS: atom_id res chain seq x y z
N MET A 1 -7.35 -10.34 -3.90
CA MET A 1 -6.26 -10.68 -4.84
C MET A 1 -6.35 -9.71 -6.01
N PRO A 2 -5.29 -8.98 -6.39
CA PRO A 2 -5.35 -7.98 -7.46
C PRO A 2 -5.57 -8.67 -8.81
N GLY A 3 -6.51 -8.18 -9.59
CA GLY A 3 -6.89 -8.73 -10.89
C GLY A 3 -7.38 -7.61 -11.79
N ILE A 4 -6.92 -7.60 -13.04
CA ILE A 4 -7.28 -6.61 -14.04
C ILE A 4 -7.82 -7.32 -15.26
N ARG A 5 -9.04 -6.93 -15.67
CA ARG A 5 -9.57 -7.28 -16.98
C ARG A 5 -9.06 -6.28 -17.99
N VAL A 6 -8.28 -6.77 -18.95
CA VAL A 6 -7.82 -6.00 -20.11
C VAL A 6 -8.96 -5.95 -21.12
N ARG A 7 -9.27 -4.76 -21.66
CA ARG A 7 -10.26 -4.60 -22.74
C ARG A 7 -9.58 -4.69 -24.10
N GLU A 8 -10.28 -5.20 -25.12
CA GLU A 8 -9.77 -5.24 -26.50
C GLU A 8 -9.54 -3.82 -27.01
N GLY A 9 -8.28 -3.49 -27.29
CA GLY A 9 -7.82 -2.14 -27.69
C GLY A 9 -6.85 -1.46 -26.71
N GLU A 10 -6.59 -2.03 -25.54
CA GLU A 10 -5.59 -1.47 -24.62
C GLU A 10 -4.17 -1.94 -24.93
N ALA A 11 -3.22 -1.00 -24.98
CA ALA A 11 -1.81 -1.33 -25.05
C ALA A 11 -1.39 -2.15 -23.82
N PHE A 12 -0.67 -3.25 -24.04
CA PHE A 12 -0.18 -4.17 -23.01
C PHE A 12 0.51 -3.45 -21.85
N GLU A 13 1.32 -2.43 -22.13
CA GLU A 13 1.99 -1.62 -21.12
C GLU A 13 1.02 -0.89 -20.18
N GLY A 14 -0.14 -0.44 -20.68
CA GLY A 14 -1.16 0.24 -19.89
C GLY A 14 -1.87 -0.71 -18.92
N ALA A 15 -2.11 -1.95 -19.33
CA ALA A 15 -2.58 -3.02 -18.45
C ALA A 15 -1.53 -3.35 -17.37
N MET A 16 -0.26 -3.48 -17.76
CA MET A 16 0.84 -3.79 -16.83
C MET A 16 1.04 -2.69 -15.77
N LYS A 17 1.01 -1.41 -16.15
CA LYS A 17 1.11 -0.28 -15.22
C LYS A 17 -0.04 -0.27 -14.19
N ARG A 18 -1.27 -0.54 -14.64
CA ARG A 18 -2.43 -0.64 -13.73
C ARG A 18 -2.30 -1.84 -12.80
N PHE A 19 -1.76 -2.95 -13.28
CA PHE A 19 -1.55 -4.15 -12.46
C PHE A 19 -0.54 -3.89 -11.36
N LYS A 20 0.60 -3.29 -11.72
CA LYS A 20 1.62 -2.87 -10.75
C LYS A 20 1.04 -1.95 -9.69
N LYS A 21 0.24 -0.95 -10.09
CA LYS A 21 -0.44 -0.03 -9.16
C LYS A 21 -1.46 -0.74 -8.26
N GLN A 22 -2.20 -1.72 -8.77
CA GLN A 22 -3.11 -2.54 -7.95
C GLN A 22 -2.35 -3.40 -6.93
N VAL A 23 -1.25 -4.03 -7.32
CA VAL A 23 -0.40 -4.86 -6.44
C VAL A 23 0.22 -4.00 -5.33
N GLU A 24 0.72 -2.81 -5.70
CA GLU A 24 1.26 -1.83 -4.75
C GLU A 24 0.18 -1.34 -3.77
N LYS A 25 -1.03 -1.01 -4.28
CA LYS A 25 -2.16 -0.58 -3.45
C LYS A 25 -2.64 -1.69 -2.52
N ALA A 26 -2.66 -2.94 -2.99
CA ALA A 26 -3.02 -4.10 -2.20
C ALA A 26 -1.96 -4.40 -1.11
N GLY A 27 -0.74 -3.89 -1.25
CA GLY A 27 0.31 -4.04 -0.24
C GLY A 27 0.83 -5.48 -0.11
N VAL A 28 0.64 -6.31 -1.14
CA VAL A 28 0.97 -7.75 -1.13
C VAL A 28 2.43 -7.98 -0.72
N LEU A 29 3.37 -7.22 -1.29
CA LEU A 29 4.79 -7.30 -0.95
C LEU A 29 5.08 -6.92 0.52
N SER A 30 4.38 -5.92 1.05
CA SER A 30 4.50 -5.52 2.45
C SER A 30 3.92 -6.57 3.40
N GLU A 31 2.93 -7.32 2.94
CA GLU A 31 2.32 -8.41 3.69
C GLU A 31 3.19 -9.66 3.72
N VAL A 32 3.80 -10.04 2.59
CA VAL A 32 4.78 -11.13 2.51
C VAL A 32 5.92 -10.87 3.48
N ARG A 33 6.55 -9.69 3.40
CA ARG A 33 7.65 -9.30 4.30
C ARG A 33 7.27 -9.27 5.78
N ARG A 34 5.99 -9.05 6.09
CA ARG A 34 5.48 -9.12 7.47
C ARG A 34 5.29 -10.56 7.95
N ARG A 35 4.96 -11.47 7.03
CA ARG A 35 4.67 -12.88 7.31
C ARG A 35 5.91 -13.78 7.29
N GLU A 36 7.02 -13.30 6.74
CA GLU A 36 8.32 -14.00 6.73
C GLU A 36 8.82 -14.39 8.13
N PHE A 37 8.51 -13.58 9.16
CA PHE A 37 8.93 -13.84 10.53
C PHE A 37 7.78 -13.65 11.52
N TYR A 38 7.77 -14.43 12.60
CA TYR A 38 6.82 -14.25 13.67
C TYR A 38 7.10 -12.93 14.43
N GLU A 39 6.13 -12.01 14.36
CA GLU A 39 6.17 -10.76 15.10
C GLU A 39 5.29 -10.88 16.36
N LYS A 40 5.91 -10.79 17.55
CA LYS A 40 5.18 -10.82 18.83
C LYS A 40 4.02 -9.80 18.83
N PRO A 41 2.85 -10.12 19.40
CA PRO A 41 1.67 -9.23 19.37
C PRO A 41 1.93 -7.80 19.87
N SER A 42 2.84 -7.62 20.83
CA SER A 42 3.25 -6.29 21.33
C SER A 42 3.95 -5.44 20.25
N VAL A 43 4.88 -6.04 19.50
CA VAL A 43 5.63 -5.37 18.42
C VAL A 43 4.69 -5.00 17.29
N LYS A 44 3.77 -5.89 16.92
CA LYS A 44 2.71 -5.64 15.92
C LYS A 44 1.82 -4.44 16.31
N ARG A 45 1.42 -4.35 17.59
CA ARG A 45 0.66 -3.21 18.12
C ARG A 45 1.44 -1.90 18.06
N LYS A 46 2.71 -1.91 18.50
CA LYS A 46 3.61 -0.75 18.46
C LYS A 46 3.82 -0.25 17.02
N ARG A 47 4.08 -1.16 16.08
CA ARG A 47 4.25 -0.86 14.65
C ARG A 47 3.00 -0.25 14.03
N LYS A 48 1.82 -0.78 14.35
CA LYS A 48 0.53 -0.24 13.88
C LYS A 48 0.31 1.20 14.39
N ALA A 49 0.60 1.47 15.66
CA ALA A 49 0.46 2.80 16.26
C ALA A 49 1.40 3.83 15.61
N ILE A 50 2.68 3.46 15.40
CA ILE A 50 3.66 4.33 14.72
C ILE A 50 3.23 4.63 13.28
N ALA A 51 2.77 3.62 12.53
CA ALA A 51 2.29 3.80 11.16
C ALA A 51 1.08 4.73 11.09
N ALA A 52 0.14 4.61 12.04
CA ALA A 52 -1.03 5.50 12.12
C ALA A 52 -0.62 6.96 12.41
N ARG A 53 0.26 7.18 13.40
CA ARG A 53 0.79 8.52 13.71
C ARG A 53 1.50 9.15 12.51
N LYS A 54 2.36 8.41 11.83
CA LYS A 54 3.05 8.89 10.62
C LYS A 54 2.06 9.28 9.51
N ARG A 55 0.98 8.51 9.30
CA ARG A 55 -0.08 8.84 8.33
C ARG A 55 -0.83 10.11 8.71
N ALA A 56 -1.19 10.27 9.98
CA ALA A 56 -1.86 11.46 10.48
C ALA A 56 -1.00 12.73 10.28
N MET A 57 0.28 12.68 10.64
CA MET A 57 1.20 13.80 10.43
C MET A 57 1.35 14.18 8.95
N LYS A 58 1.49 13.19 8.06
CA LYS A 58 1.53 13.45 6.61
C LYS A 58 0.23 14.11 6.11
N ARG A 59 -0.93 13.70 6.62
CA ARG A 59 -2.22 14.31 6.27
C ARG A 59 -2.31 15.76 6.73
N MET A 60 -1.86 16.05 7.95
CA MET A 60 -1.84 17.41 8.49
C MET A 60 -0.87 18.33 7.73
N SER A 61 0.34 17.85 7.42
CA SER A 61 1.31 18.59 6.61
C SER A 61 0.76 18.92 5.22
N LYS A 62 0.05 17.99 4.58
CA LYS A 62 -0.60 18.23 3.29
C LYS A 62 -1.74 19.24 3.38
N ALA A 63 -2.53 19.21 4.45
CA ALA A 63 -3.60 20.18 4.68
C ALA A 63 -3.04 21.59 4.96
N ARG A 64 -1.94 21.70 5.70
CA ARG A 64 -1.25 22.97 5.97
C ARG A 64 -0.62 23.60 4.74
N SER A 65 -0.15 22.79 3.79
CA SER A 65 0.40 23.23 2.50
C SER A 65 -0.67 23.67 1.50
N MET A 66 -1.95 23.40 1.79
CA MET A 66 -3.08 23.68 0.89
C MET A 66 -3.78 25.01 1.21
N TYR A 67 -3.44 25.62 2.36
CA TYR A 67 -3.72 27.01 2.71
C TYR A 67 -2.45 27.83 2.49
#